data_AF-A0A928WR34-F1
#
_entry.id   AF-A0A928WR34-F1
#
_cell.length_a   1.000
_cell.length_b   1.000
_cell.length_c   1.000
_cell.angle_alpha   90.00
_cell.angle_beta   90.00
_cell.angle_gamma   90.00
#
_symmetry.space_group_name_H-M   'P 1'
#
loop_
_entity.id
_entity.type
_entity.pdbx_description
1 polymer ?
#
loop_
_entity_poly.entity_id
_entity_poly.type
_entity_poly.pdbx_seq_one_letter_code
_entity_poly.pdbx_strand_id
1 'polypeptide(L)'
;MIRRLIETLIVEAFEHYGIVSKIKGPSSDFFLLSDLISATLSENSWNLSRNTKSVLPRLKDIGNKSAHSRRFNAHRQDIDKVASDIRVVVQELVYLSALK
;
A
#
# COMPACT_ATOMS: atom_id res chain seq x y z
N MET A 1 8.99 -1.90 -7.72
CA MET A 1 9.36 -2.44 -6.40
C MET A 1 8.50 -1.86 -5.27
N ILE A 2 8.39 -0.54 -5.09
CA ILE A 2 7.53 0.09 -4.05
C ILE A 2 6.06 -0.36 -4.12
N ARG A 3 5.48 -0.44 -5.34
CA ARG A 3 4.10 -0.91 -5.55
C ARG A 3 3.83 -2.28 -4.92
N ARG A 4 4.70 -3.26 -5.18
CA ARG A 4 4.54 -4.63 -4.67
C ARG A 4 4.81 -4.71 -3.17
N LEU A 5 5.77 -3.94 -2.65
CA LEU A 5 6.00 -3.85 -1.21
C LEU A 5 4.74 -3.39 -0.45
N ILE A 6 4.12 -2.29 -0.90
CA ILE A 6 2.91 -1.76 -0.26
C ILE A 6 1.76 -2.76 -0.39
N GLU A 7 1.59 -3.36 -1.55
CA GLU A 7 0.56 -4.38 -1.79
C GLU A 7 0.71 -5.57 -0.84
N THR A 8 1.91 -6.15 -0.73
CA THR A 8 2.20 -7.25 0.18
C THR A 8 1.94 -6.86 1.62
N LEU A 9 2.44 -5.71 2.09
CA LEU A 9 2.23 -5.29 3.48
C LEU A 9 0.75 -5.03 3.82
N ILE A 10 -0.04 -4.53 2.86
CA ILE A 10 -1.49 -4.43 3.05
C ILE A 10 -2.09 -5.83 3.22
N VAL A 11 -1.75 -6.78 2.33
CA VAL A 11 -2.25 -8.16 2.42
C VAL A 11 -1.89 -8.79 3.77
N GLU A 12 -0.63 -8.68 4.19
CA GLU A 12 -0.15 -9.20 5.47
C GLU A 12 -0.90 -8.57 6.66
N ALA A 13 -1.23 -7.28 6.60
CA ALA A 13 -2.08 -6.66 7.63
C ALA A 13 -3.49 -7.26 7.65
N PHE A 14 -4.15 -7.42 6.49
CA PHE A 14 -5.47 -8.05 6.45
C PHE A 14 -5.45 -9.52 6.90
N GLU A 15 -4.38 -10.26 6.61
CA GLU A 15 -4.19 -11.64 7.08
C GLU A 15 -3.98 -11.69 8.60
N HIS A 16 -3.12 -10.82 9.14
CA HIS A 16 -2.88 -10.75 10.59
C HIS A 16 -4.17 -10.49 11.39
N TYR A 17 -5.03 -9.60 10.90
CA TYR A 17 -6.31 -9.28 11.55
C TYR A 17 -7.43 -10.29 11.21
N GLY A 18 -7.17 -11.33 10.42
CA GLY A 18 -8.16 -12.36 10.08
C GLY A 18 -9.30 -11.87 9.19
N ILE A 19 -9.11 -10.76 8.47
CA ILE A 19 -10.14 -10.07 7.67
C ILE A 19 -9.83 -10.10 6.17
N VAL A 20 -9.02 -11.06 5.71
CA VAL A 20 -8.59 -11.17 4.31
C VAL A 20 -9.74 -11.29 3.31
N SER A 21 -10.89 -11.80 3.73
CA SER A 21 -12.08 -11.90 2.88
C SER A 21 -12.57 -10.54 2.38
N LYS A 22 -12.25 -9.44 3.07
CA LYS A 22 -12.60 -8.07 2.66
C LYS A 22 -11.79 -7.56 1.48
N ILE A 23 -10.69 -8.23 1.12
CA ILE A 23 -9.77 -7.81 0.05
C ILE A 23 -9.62 -8.85 -1.06
N LYS A 24 -10.52 -9.84 -1.10
CA LYS A 24 -10.58 -10.86 -2.15
C LYS A 24 -11.83 -10.72 -3.00
N GLY A 25 -11.66 -10.94 -4.30
CA GLY A 25 -12.76 -11.01 -5.25
C GLY A 25 -13.41 -12.39 -5.32
N PRO A 26 -14.48 -12.53 -6.13
CA PRO A 26 -15.19 -13.80 -6.30
C PRO A 26 -14.30 -14.96 -6.79
N SER A 27 -13.22 -14.65 -7.51
CA SER A 27 -12.24 -15.62 -8.01
C SER A 27 -11.17 -16.03 -6.98
N SER A 28 -11.29 -15.60 -5.71
CA SER A 28 -10.25 -15.74 -4.66
C SER A 28 -8.96 -14.97 -4.92
N ASP A 29 -8.90 -14.17 -5.98
CA ASP A 29 -7.79 -13.26 -6.25
C ASP A 29 -7.88 -12.02 -5.34
N PHE A 30 -6.72 -11.52 -4.91
CA PHE A 30 -6.64 -10.24 -4.21
C PHE A 30 -7.00 -9.07 -5.14
N PHE A 31 -7.61 -8.04 -4.56
CA PHE A 31 -7.90 -6.84 -5.32
C PHE A 31 -6.63 -6.14 -5.85
N LEU A 32 -6.81 -5.28 -6.85
CA LEU A 32 -5.74 -4.42 -7.32
C LEU A 32 -5.37 -3.40 -6.24
N LEU A 33 -4.13 -2.90 -6.27
CA LEU A 33 -3.62 -1.94 -5.29
C LEU A 33 -4.56 -0.75 -5.02
N SER A 34 -5.29 -0.25 -6.02
CA SER A 34 -6.27 0.83 -5.83
C SER A 34 -7.33 0.47 -4.80
N ASP A 35 -7.88 -0.73 -4.91
CA ASP A 35 -9.00 -1.19 -4.10
C ASP A 35 -8.48 -1.69 -2.74
N LEU A 36 -7.28 -2.26 -2.72
CA LEU A 36 -6.56 -2.57 -1.47
C LEU A 36 -6.34 -1.31 -0.63
N ILE A 37 -5.89 -0.20 -1.25
CA ILE A 37 -5.73 1.08 -0.55
C ILE A 37 -7.08 1.56 -0.02
N SER A 38 -8.14 1.54 -0.85
CA SER A 38 -9.48 1.95 -0.41
C SER A 38 -9.97 1.13 0.78
N ALA A 39 -9.85 -0.21 0.71
CA ALA A 39 -10.21 -1.11 1.80
C ALA A 39 -9.41 -0.80 3.07
N THR A 40 -8.09 -0.58 2.94
CA THR A 40 -7.21 -0.26 4.06
C THR A 40 -7.61 1.03 4.78
N LEU A 41 -8.01 2.05 4.02
CA LEU A 41 -8.44 3.35 4.54
C LEU A 41 -9.82 3.32 5.19
N SER A 42 -10.70 2.45 4.71
CA SER A 42 -12.07 2.28 5.25
C SER A 42 -12.16 1.32 6.43
N GLU A 43 -11.11 0.55 6.71
CA GLU A 43 -11.12 -0.48 7.74
C GLU A 43 -11.05 0.13 9.14
N ASN A 44 -11.84 -0.43 10.06
CA ASN A 44 -11.96 0.02 11.44
C ASN A 44 -11.20 -0.88 12.43
N SER A 45 -10.67 -2.02 11.97
CA SER A 45 -9.83 -2.91 12.78
C SER A 45 -8.50 -2.28 13.23
N TRP A 46 -8.07 -1.19 12.59
CA TRP A 46 -6.86 -0.45 12.94
C TRP A 46 -7.08 1.06 12.89
N ASN A 47 -6.14 1.81 13.45
CA ASN A 47 -6.13 3.26 13.36
C ASN A 47 -4.88 3.74 12.62
N LEU A 48 -5.05 4.11 11.35
CA LEU A 48 -3.98 4.69 10.55
C LEU A 48 -3.70 6.13 10.96
N SER A 49 -2.42 6.49 10.98
CA SER A 49 -1.95 7.86 11.13
C SER A 49 -2.52 8.76 10.03
N ARG A 50 -2.70 10.05 10.35
CA ARG A 50 -3.12 11.06 9.36
C ARG A 50 -2.18 11.11 8.15
N ASN A 51 -0.89 10.87 8.38
CA ASN A 51 0.11 10.83 7.31
C ASN A 51 -0.14 9.66 6.36
N THR A 52 -0.31 8.45 6.89
CA THR A 52 -0.57 7.28 6.04
C THR A 52 -1.87 7.41 5.27
N LYS A 53 -2.92 7.97 5.90
CA LYS A 53 -4.20 8.23 5.21
C LYS A 53 -4.05 9.18 4.00
N SER A 54 -3.19 10.19 4.08
CA SER A 54 -2.99 11.16 2.98
C SER A 54 -1.98 10.68 1.93
N VAL A 55 -0.98 9.91 2.34
CA VAL A 55 0.14 9.47 1.50
C VAL A 55 -0.19 8.21 0.71
N LEU A 56 -0.86 7.24 1.33
CA LEU A 56 -1.10 5.92 0.73
C LEU A 56 -1.76 6.02 -0.68
N PRO A 57 -2.78 6.88 -0.92
CA PRO A 57 -3.33 7.08 -2.27
C PRO A 57 -2.34 7.65 -3.28
N ARG A 58 -1.38 8.48 -2.85
CA ARG A 58 -0.39 9.15 -3.72
C ARG A 58 0.71 8.18 -4.16
N LEU A 59 1.09 7.24 -3.30
CA LEU A 59 2.13 6.23 -3.60
C LEU A 59 1.73 5.30 -4.76
N LYS A 60 0.43 5.14 -5.02
CA LYS A 60 -0.08 4.43 -6.19
C LYS A 60 0.41 5.05 -7.50
N ASP A 61 0.44 6.38 -7.62
CA ASP A 61 0.69 7.05 -8.89
C ASP A 61 2.11 6.77 -9.41
N ILE A 62 3.13 7.03 -8.59
CA ILE A 62 4.53 6.78 -8.96
C ILE A 62 4.79 5.28 -9.16
N GLY A 63 4.17 4.42 -8.34
CA GLY A 63 4.27 2.97 -8.46
C GLY A 63 3.68 2.43 -9.76
N ASN A 64 2.50 2.93 -10.17
CA ASN A 64 1.83 2.52 -11.40
C ASN A 64 2.55 3.05 -12.63
N LYS A 65 3.00 4.33 -12.62
CA LYS A 65 3.78 4.89 -13.72
C LYS A 65 5.05 4.07 -13.94
N SER A 66 5.77 3.72 -12.86
CA SER A 66 6.98 2.89 -12.93
C SER A 66 6.72 1.45 -13.39
N ALA A 67 5.54 0.89 -13.13
CA ALA A 67 5.22 -0.50 -13.46
C ALA A 67 4.63 -0.66 -14.87
N HIS A 68 3.81 0.28 -15.32
CA HIS A 68 2.97 0.11 -16.52
C HIS A 68 3.29 1.09 -17.65
N SER A 69 3.98 2.20 -17.39
CA SER A 69 4.34 3.14 -18.45
C SER A 69 5.70 2.78 -19.03
N ARG A 70 5.69 2.28 -20.26
CA ARG A 70 6.90 1.98 -21.04
C ARG A 70 7.82 3.19 -21.25
N ARG A 71 7.29 4.41 -21.12
CA ARG A 71 8.01 5.68 -21.35
C ARG A 71 8.29 6.45 -20.06
N PHE A 72 7.99 5.87 -18.91
CA PHE A 72 8.27 6.49 -17.62
C PHE A 72 9.28 5.64 -16.87
N ASN A 73 10.39 6.26 -16.50
CA ASN A 73 11.32 5.70 -15.53
C ASN A 73 11.41 6.70 -14.38
N ALA A 74 11.14 6.24 -13.16
CA ALA A 74 11.29 7.12 -12.01
C ALA A 74 12.78 7.40 -11.81
N HIS A 75 13.15 8.67 -11.78
CA HIS A 75 14.52 9.07 -11.47
C HIS A 75 14.67 9.30 -9.96
N ARG A 76 15.92 9.37 -9.50
CA ARG A 76 16.22 9.60 -8.09
C ARG A 76 15.44 10.77 -7.48
N GLN A 77 15.33 11.88 -8.20
CA GLN A 77 14.59 13.07 -7.74
C GLN A 77 13.09 12.81 -7.54
N ASP A 78 12.48 11.89 -8.27
CA ASP A 78 11.08 11.51 -8.09
C ASP A 78 10.92 10.64 -6.84
N ILE A 79 11.88 9.75 -6.58
CA ILE A 79 11.91 8.89 -5.41
C ILE A 79 12.21 9.68 -4.13
N ASP A 80 13.18 10.60 -4.18
CA ASP A 80 13.58 11.41 -3.03
C ASP A 80 12.39 12.25 -2.50
N LYS A 81 11.51 12.72 -3.39
CA LYS A 81 10.28 13.45 -3.03
C LYS A 81 9.27 12.61 -2.25
N VAL A 82 9.32 11.29 -2.36
CA VAL A 82 8.38 10.36 -1.70
C VAL A 82 9.05 9.43 -0.68
N ALA A 83 10.37 9.50 -0.52
CA ALA A 83 11.12 8.54 0.31
C ALA A 83 10.71 8.58 1.80
N SER A 84 10.56 9.78 2.36
CA SER A 84 10.10 9.95 3.75
C SER A 84 8.68 9.41 3.94
N ASP A 85 7.80 9.73 3.00
CA ASP A 85 6.41 9.29 2.95
C ASP A 85 6.31 7.77 2.90
N ILE A 86 7.07 7.12 2.01
CA ILE A 86 7.17 5.66 1.92
C ILE A 86 7.65 5.06 3.23
N ARG A 87 8.71 5.62 3.84
CA ARG A 87 9.28 5.10 5.09
C ARG A 87 8.23 5.05 6.21
N VAL A 88 7.46 6.12 6.38
CA VAL A 88 6.43 6.19 7.42
C VAL A 88 5.32 5.19 7.16
N VAL A 89 4.81 5.13 5.92
CA VAL A 89 3.74 4.19 5.54
C VAL A 89 4.19 2.75 5.72
N VAL A 90 5.38 2.39 5.23
CA VAL A 90 5.93 1.04 5.35
C VAL A 90 6.11 0.67 6.81
N GLN A 91 6.63 1.56 7.64
CA GLN A 91 6.83 1.29 9.06
C GLN A 91 5.50 1.01 9.77
N GLU A 92 4.47 1.81 9.48
CA GLU A 92 3.14 1.63 10.08
C GLU A 92 2.50 0.31 9.61
N LEU A 93 2.55 0.00 8.32
CA LEU A 93 2.03 -1.26 7.80
C LEU A 93 2.78 -2.47 8.38
N VAL A 94 4.10 -2.43 8.53
CA VAL A 94 4.89 -3.50 9.18
C VAL A 94 4.41 -3.76 10.62
N TYR A 95 4.09 -2.70 11.37
CA TYR A 95 3.52 -2.85 12.71
C TYR A 95 2.11 -3.44 12.68
N LEU A 96 1.25 -3.01 11.74
CA LEU A 96 -0.09 -3.59 11.58
C LEU A 96 -0.04 -5.07 11.17
N SER A 97 0.95 -5.46 10.36
CA SER A 97 1.15 -6.85 9.96
C SER A 97 1.79 -7.74 11.04
N ALA A 98 2.11 -7.20 12.22
CA ALA A 98 2.85 -7.89 13.29
C ALA A 98 4.16 -8.54 12.82
N LEU A 99 4.84 -7.89 11.86
CA LEU A 99 6.15 -8.33 11.36
C LEU A 99 7.32 -7.72 12.16
N LYS A 100 7.02 -6.96 13.22
CA LYS A 100 7.98 -6.33 14.12
C LYS A 100 7.39 -6.21 15.52
#